data_AF-A0A520H2A6-F1
#
_entry.id   AF-A0A520H2A6-F1
#
_cell.length_a   1.000
_cell.length_b   1.000
_cell.length_c   1.000
_cell.angle_alpha   90.00
_cell.angle_beta   90.00
_cell.angle_gamma   90.00
#
_symmetry.space_group_name_H-M   'P 1'
#
loop_
_entity.id
_entity.type
_entity.pdbx_description
1 polymer ?
#
loop_
_entity_poly.entity_id
_entity_poly.type
_entity_poly.pdbx_seq_one_letter_code
_entity_poly.pdbx_strand_id
1 'polypeptide(L)'
;MRLAEEARALLHARSPGWGMVFDLVVNRIYCVDLPGSRGGSTAHAIGSIWINLPPSTPRTDMAELLVHELTHQLTFLDHHLQPHYLPGGANALATSAIRRTPRPAACVLDSLLVGVEILALRAYFLGEPDRPRLHPSADTLVDGCFDAAASLRAVAADGGILSARGRYLLERSLDTLSILSMDLGLHRRACSG
;
A
#
# COMPACT_ATOMS: atom_id res chain seq x y z
N MET A 1 7.98 -8.42 -19.02
CA MET A 1 8.84 -9.27 -18.17
C MET A 1 10.13 -8.56 -17.78
N ARG A 2 11.02 -8.18 -18.72
CA ARG A 2 12.31 -7.53 -18.42
C ARG A 2 12.26 -6.37 -17.41
N LEU A 3 11.30 -5.44 -17.55
CA LEU A 3 11.17 -4.30 -16.64
C LEU A 3 10.85 -4.71 -15.19
N ALA A 4 10.03 -5.74 -14.99
CA ALA A 4 9.70 -6.24 -13.65
C ALA A 4 10.92 -6.92 -13.01
N GLU A 5 11.71 -7.64 -13.79
CA GLU A 5 12.96 -8.25 -13.33
C GLU A 5 14.00 -7.18 -12.95
N GLU A 6 14.15 -6.13 -13.77
CA GLU A 6 15.04 -5.00 -13.48
C GLU A 6 14.62 -4.25 -12.21
N ALA A 7 13.32 -4.05 -11.99
CA ALA A 7 12.79 -3.42 -10.79
C ALA A 7 12.96 -4.29 -9.54
N ARG A 8 12.72 -5.61 -9.66
CA ARG A 8 12.99 -6.58 -8.59
C ARG A 8 14.47 -6.59 -8.24
N ALA A 9 15.37 -6.65 -9.22
CA ALA A 9 16.81 -6.61 -8.99
C ALA A 9 17.25 -5.31 -8.29
N LEU A 10 16.67 -4.16 -8.67
CA LEU A 10 16.89 -2.89 -7.97
C LEU A 10 16.50 -2.99 -6.49
N LEU A 11 15.32 -3.52 -6.19
CA LEU A 11 14.83 -3.65 -4.81
C LEU A 11 15.67 -4.63 -4.00
N HIS A 12 16.08 -5.77 -4.57
CA HIS A 12 17.01 -6.71 -3.92
C HIS A 12 18.35 -6.05 -3.55
N ALA A 13 18.91 -5.25 -4.46
CA ALA A 13 20.18 -4.57 -4.21
C ALA A 13 20.07 -3.51 -3.11
N ARG A 14 18.90 -2.88 -2.96
CA ARG A 14 18.64 -1.85 -1.94
C ARG A 14 18.22 -2.45 -0.59
N SER A 15 17.49 -3.56 -0.61
CA SER A 15 17.00 -4.27 0.58
C SER A 15 16.95 -5.78 0.30
N PRO A 16 18.02 -6.52 0.63
CA PRO A 16 18.06 -7.97 0.46
C PRO A 16 16.95 -8.68 1.25
N GLY A 17 16.61 -8.14 2.44
CA GLY A 17 15.52 -8.67 3.27
C GLY A 17 14.15 -8.53 2.61
N TRP A 18 13.87 -7.37 2.00
CA TRP A 18 12.66 -7.20 1.18
C TRP A 18 12.64 -8.20 0.02
N GLY A 19 13.76 -8.35 -0.68
CA GLY A 19 13.87 -9.28 -1.81
C GLY A 19 13.57 -10.72 -1.43
N MET A 20 14.10 -11.18 -0.28
CA MET A 20 13.80 -12.50 0.26
C MET A 20 12.30 -12.67 0.54
N VAL A 21 11.65 -11.68 1.17
CA VAL A 21 10.21 -11.73 1.44
C VAL A 21 9.39 -11.73 0.15
N PHE A 22 9.77 -10.89 -0.82
CA PHE A 22 9.12 -10.84 -2.12
C PHE A 22 9.18 -12.19 -2.82
N ASP A 23 10.35 -12.81 -2.87
CA ASP A 23 10.57 -14.09 -3.54
C ASP A 23 9.83 -15.25 -2.88
N LEU A 24 9.66 -15.18 -1.56
CA LEU A 24 8.92 -16.16 -0.79
C LEU A 24 7.41 -16.03 -1.03
N VAL A 25 6.90 -14.79 -1.04
CA VAL A 25 5.46 -14.52 -1.08
C VAL A 25 4.94 -14.49 -2.51
N VAL A 26 5.63 -13.79 -3.43
CA VAL A 26 5.22 -13.61 -4.83
C VAL A 26 5.98 -14.57 -5.72
N ASN A 27 5.32 -15.66 -6.11
CA ASN A 27 5.90 -16.71 -6.94
C ASN A 27 5.53 -16.60 -8.43
N ARG A 28 4.51 -15.80 -8.78
CA ARG A 28 4.08 -15.56 -10.16
C ARG A 28 3.81 -14.09 -10.42
N ILE A 29 4.40 -13.59 -11.51
CA ILE A 29 4.12 -12.25 -12.06
C ILE A 29 3.60 -12.43 -13.48
N TYR A 30 2.37 -11.98 -13.72
CA TYR A 30 1.76 -11.98 -15.04
C TYR A 30 1.92 -10.60 -15.68
N CYS A 31 2.41 -10.53 -16.92
CA CYS A 31 2.34 -9.31 -17.72
C CYS A 31 1.12 -9.42 -18.63
N VAL A 32 0.14 -8.55 -18.43
CA VAL A 32 -1.15 -8.59 -19.13
C VAL A 32 -1.42 -7.26 -19.79
N ASP A 33 -2.23 -7.27 -20.85
CA ASP A 33 -2.77 -6.06 -21.49
C ASP A 33 -4.27 -5.95 -21.14
N LEU A 34 -4.57 -5.16 -20.11
CA LEU A 34 -5.92 -5.03 -19.55
C LEU A 34 -6.35 -3.56 -19.46
N PRO A 35 -7.20 -3.07 -20.39
CA PRO A 35 -7.64 -1.68 -20.40
C PRO A 35 -8.15 -1.20 -19.03
N GLY A 36 -7.64 -0.06 -18.55
CA GLY A 36 -8.10 0.57 -17.31
C GLY A 36 -7.48 0.04 -16.01
N SER A 37 -6.62 -0.98 -16.07
CA SER A 37 -5.86 -1.49 -14.91
C SER A 37 -4.36 -1.27 -15.13
N ARG A 38 -3.62 -0.85 -14.10
CA ARG A 38 -2.15 -0.71 -14.15
C ARG A 38 -1.40 -1.92 -13.58
N GLY A 39 -2.11 -2.74 -12.81
CA GLY A 39 -1.60 -3.86 -12.07
C GLY A 39 -2.61 -4.24 -11.00
N GLY A 40 -2.34 -5.32 -10.29
CA GLY A 40 -3.17 -5.72 -9.19
C GLY A 40 -2.89 -7.12 -8.69
N SER A 41 -3.66 -7.50 -7.68
CA SER A 41 -3.66 -8.81 -7.10
C SER A 41 -5.02 -9.11 -6.45
N THR A 42 -5.21 -10.33 -5.94
CA THR A 42 -6.47 -10.76 -5.32
C THR A 42 -6.22 -11.71 -4.15
N ALA A 43 -7.05 -11.60 -3.12
CA ALA A 43 -7.01 -12.49 -1.95
C ALA A 43 -7.34 -13.96 -2.31
N HIS A 44 -7.94 -14.22 -3.48
CA HIS A 44 -8.23 -15.57 -3.95
C HIS A 44 -7.05 -16.25 -4.66
N ALA A 45 -5.96 -15.54 -4.93
CA ALA A 45 -4.79 -16.05 -5.64
C ALA A 45 -3.51 -15.50 -5.01
N ILE A 46 -3.33 -15.79 -3.71
CA ILE A 46 -2.15 -15.35 -2.98
C ILE A 46 -0.87 -15.93 -3.61
N GLY A 47 0.13 -15.07 -3.77
CA GLY A 47 1.40 -15.30 -4.44
C GLY A 47 1.42 -14.99 -5.94
N SER A 48 0.30 -14.54 -6.49
CA SER A 48 0.17 -14.10 -7.88
C SER A 48 -0.16 -12.62 -7.98
N ILE A 49 0.59 -11.90 -8.79
CA ILE A 49 0.34 -10.49 -9.13
C ILE A 49 0.29 -10.33 -10.65
N TRP A 50 -0.43 -9.32 -11.13
CA TRP A 50 -0.35 -8.93 -12.54
C TRP A 50 0.10 -7.48 -12.68
N ILE A 51 0.78 -7.22 -13.80
CA ILE A 51 1.32 -5.94 -14.18
C ILE A 51 0.78 -5.60 -15.55
N ASN A 52 0.21 -4.40 -15.68
CA ASN A 52 -0.20 -3.84 -16.95
C ASN A 52 0.34 -2.42 -17.11
N LEU A 53 1.65 -2.33 -17.33
CA LEU A 53 2.36 -1.08 -17.53
C LEU A 53 3.13 -1.12 -18.85
N PRO A 54 3.21 0.01 -19.57
CA PRO A 54 3.95 0.05 -20.83
C PRO A 54 5.45 -0.19 -20.57
N PRO A 55 6.19 -0.78 -21.54
CA PRO A 55 7.63 -1.01 -21.39
C PRO A 55 8.47 0.26 -21.13
N SER A 56 7.94 1.44 -21.46
CA SER A 56 8.56 2.75 -21.22
C SER A 56 8.36 3.29 -19.80
N THR A 57 7.71 2.52 -18.93
CA THR A 57 7.54 2.87 -17.51
C THR A 57 8.91 2.89 -16.82
N PRO A 58 9.19 3.89 -15.97
CA PRO A 58 10.40 3.93 -15.16
C PRO A 58 10.52 2.69 -14.30
N ARG A 59 11.76 2.27 -14.13
CA ARG A 59 12.10 1.21 -13.19
C ARG A 59 11.68 1.55 -11.75
N THR A 60 11.71 2.82 -11.35
CA THR A 60 11.25 3.27 -10.02
C THR A 60 9.75 3.12 -9.84
N ASP A 61 8.95 3.52 -10.84
CA ASP A 61 7.49 3.35 -10.81
C ASP A 61 7.12 1.86 -10.79
N MET A 62 7.86 1.03 -11.54
CA MET A 62 7.70 -0.42 -11.47
C MET A 62 8.08 -0.98 -10.09
N ALA A 63 9.15 -0.48 -9.47
CA ALA A 63 9.55 -0.90 -8.13
C ALA A 63 8.48 -0.52 -7.09
N GLU A 64 7.88 0.67 -7.19
CA GLU A 64 6.72 1.04 -6.37
C GLU A 64 5.54 0.09 -6.58
N LEU A 65 5.24 -0.30 -7.82
CA LEU A 65 4.18 -1.28 -8.09
C LEU A 65 4.48 -2.63 -7.42
N LEU A 66 5.73 -3.10 -7.46
CA LEU A 66 6.09 -4.38 -6.82
C LEU A 66 5.93 -4.32 -5.30
N VAL A 67 6.30 -3.21 -4.66
CA VAL A 67 6.07 -2.99 -3.23
C VAL A 67 4.58 -2.89 -2.92
N HIS A 68 3.82 -2.18 -3.76
CA HIS A 68 2.36 -2.07 -3.66
C HIS A 68 1.71 -3.45 -3.64
N GLU A 69 1.99 -4.27 -4.65
CA GLU A 69 1.38 -5.58 -4.76
C GLU A 69 1.87 -6.55 -3.69
N LEU A 70 3.15 -6.51 -3.31
CA LEU A 70 3.64 -7.32 -2.18
C LEU A 70 2.89 -6.98 -0.89
N THR A 71 2.64 -5.69 -0.64
CA THR A 71 1.92 -5.24 0.56
C THR A 71 0.50 -5.80 0.58
N HIS A 72 -0.21 -5.80 -0.56
CA HIS A 72 -1.50 -6.48 -0.68
C HIS A 72 -1.38 -7.98 -0.37
N GLN A 73 -0.39 -8.69 -0.93
CA GLN A 73 -0.20 -10.12 -0.67
C GLN A 73 0.03 -10.45 0.80
N LEU A 74 0.90 -9.69 1.46
CA LEU A 74 1.16 -9.83 2.90
C LEU A 74 -0.09 -9.51 3.73
N THR A 75 -0.85 -8.50 3.33
CA THR A 75 -2.11 -8.13 4.00
C THR A 75 -3.16 -9.22 3.85
N PHE A 76 -3.28 -9.84 2.67
CA PHE A 76 -4.20 -10.96 2.45
C PHE A 76 -3.84 -12.18 3.30
N LEU A 77 -2.55 -12.51 3.39
CA LEU A 77 -2.04 -13.58 4.25
C LEU A 77 -2.33 -13.31 5.72
N ASP A 78 -2.00 -12.10 6.20
CA ASP A 78 -2.26 -11.72 7.59
C ASP A 78 -3.75 -11.76 7.91
N HIS A 79 -4.61 -11.30 7.00
CA HIS A 79 -6.07 -11.34 7.16
C HIS A 79 -6.61 -12.76 7.29
N HIS A 80 -6.07 -13.71 6.51
CA HIS A 80 -6.50 -15.11 6.57
C HIS A 80 -6.15 -15.76 7.92
N LEU A 81 -5.06 -15.35 8.55
CA LEU A 81 -4.63 -15.86 9.86
C LEU A 81 -5.31 -15.12 11.01
N GLN A 82 -5.46 -13.80 10.87
CA GLN A 82 -6.02 -12.90 11.86
C GLN A 82 -6.96 -11.93 11.15
N PRO A 83 -8.28 -12.17 11.19
CA PRO A 83 -9.25 -11.31 10.51
C PRO A 83 -9.06 -9.85 10.91
N HIS A 84 -9.00 -8.93 9.93
CA HIS A 84 -8.83 -7.49 10.16
C HIS A 84 -10.14 -6.77 10.46
N TYR A 85 -11.27 -7.38 10.09
CA TYR A 85 -12.60 -6.80 10.23
C TYR A 85 -13.51 -7.74 11.01
N LEU A 86 -14.48 -7.16 11.72
CA LEU A 86 -15.60 -7.95 12.22
C LEU A 86 -16.60 -8.25 11.09
N PRO A 87 -17.45 -9.29 11.23
CA PRO A 87 -18.47 -9.62 10.23
C PRO A 87 -19.30 -8.39 9.83
N GLY A 88 -19.40 -8.12 8.52
CA GLY A 88 -20.11 -6.95 7.97
C GLY A 88 -19.32 -5.64 7.97
N GLY A 89 -18.28 -5.50 8.81
CA GLY A 89 -17.48 -4.27 8.93
C GLY A 89 -16.66 -3.92 7.69
N ALA A 90 -16.21 -4.94 6.94
CA ALA A 90 -15.40 -4.78 5.74
C ALA A 90 -16.04 -3.90 4.64
N ASN A 91 -17.38 -3.84 4.60
CA ASN A 91 -18.14 -3.15 3.57
C ASN A 91 -18.52 -1.70 3.92
N ALA A 92 -18.26 -1.26 5.16
CA ALA A 92 -18.54 0.11 5.56
C ALA A 92 -17.71 1.08 4.71
N LEU A 93 -18.28 2.21 4.29
CA LEU A 93 -17.60 3.11 3.36
C LEU A 93 -16.70 4.10 4.10
N ALA A 94 -15.42 4.15 3.71
CA ALA A 94 -14.43 5.12 4.16
C ALA A 94 -13.64 5.68 2.97
N THR A 95 -12.84 6.72 3.18
CA THR A 95 -12.04 7.36 2.10
C THR A 95 -10.68 6.68 1.95
N SER A 96 -10.35 6.21 0.75
CA SER A 96 -9.07 5.52 0.47
C SER A 96 -7.86 6.45 0.37
N ALA A 97 -6.68 5.98 0.77
CA ALA A 97 -5.48 6.83 0.88
C ALA A 97 -4.95 7.31 -0.48
N ILE A 98 -4.85 6.38 -1.45
CA ILE A 98 -4.22 6.66 -2.75
C ILE A 98 -5.19 7.34 -3.71
N ARG A 99 -6.42 6.82 -3.82
CA ARG A 99 -7.43 7.35 -4.77
C ARG A 99 -8.25 8.49 -4.21
N ARG A 100 -8.25 8.68 -2.88
CA ARG A 100 -9.03 9.72 -2.19
C ARG A 100 -10.54 9.68 -2.52
N THR A 101 -11.06 8.48 -2.75
CA THR A 101 -12.49 8.23 -3.00
C THR A 101 -13.09 7.28 -1.97
N PRO A 102 -14.43 7.33 -1.74
CA PRO A 102 -15.13 6.36 -0.90
C PRO A 102 -15.01 4.93 -1.42
N ARG A 103 -14.63 4.01 -0.54
CA ARG A 103 -14.47 2.58 -0.81
C ARG A 103 -14.83 1.75 0.44
N PRO A 104 -15.09 0.44 0.29
CA PRO A 104 -15.21 -0.46 1.44
C PRO A 104 -14.00 -0.34 2.37
N ALA A 105 -14.23 -0.38 3.68
CA ALA A 105 -13.22 -0.24 4.74
C ALA A 105 -12.06 -1.21 4.55
N ALA A 106 -12.36 -2.42 4.05
CA ALA A 106 -11.38 -3.40 3.58
C ALA A 106 -10.34 -2.78 2.64
N CYS A 107 -10.80 -2.20 1.53
CA CYS A 107 -9.94 -1.57 0.55
C CYS A 107 -9.24 -0.32 1.09
N VAL A 108 -9.83 0.35 2.09
CA VAL A 108 -9.27 1.59 2.66
C VAL A 108 -8.07 1.27 3.55
N LEU A 109 -8.18 0.28 4.46
CA LEU A 109 -7.02 -0.14 5.26
C LEU A 109 -5.90 -0.66 4.38
N ASP A 110 -6.22 -1.49 3.38
CA ASP A 110 -5.21 -1.99 2.44
C ASP A 110 -4.50 -0.83 1.73
N SER A 111 -5.26 0.18 1.28
CA SER A 111 -4.68 1.37 0.64
C SER A 111 -3.83 2.22 1.59
N LEU A 112 -4.16 2.25 2.88
CA LEU A 112 -3.37 2.93 3.91
C LEU A 112 -2.04 2.20 4.12
N LEU A 113 -2.07 0.87 4.29
CA LEU A 113 -0.87 0.05 4.45
C LEU A 113 0.06 0.20 3.24
N VAL A 114 -0.50 0.08 2.04
CA VAL A 114 0.25 0.30 0.79
C VAL A 114 0.83 1.72 0.72
N GLY A 115 0.06 2.74 1.09
CA GLY A 115 0.53 4.13 1.10
C GLY A 115 1.73 4.33 2.03
N VAL A 116 1.67 3.78 3.24
CA VAL A 116 2.78 3.82 4.22
C VAL A 116 4.02 3.10 3.69
N GLU A 117 3.88 1.92 3.09
CA GLU A 117 5.02 1.17 2.54
C GLU A 117 5.66 1.88 1.33
N ILE A 118 4.86 2.55 0.48
CA ILE A 118 5.40 3.38 -0.61
C ILE A 118 6.17 4.58 -0.05
N LEU A 119 5.63 5.25 0.98
CA LEU A 119 6.33 6.35 1.65
C LEU A 119 7.64 5.89 2.27
N ALA A 120 7.66 4.72 2.93
CA ALA A 120 8.87 4.12 3.46
C ALA A 120 9.88 3.78 2.36
N LEU A 121 9.41 3.23 1.24
CA LEU A 121 10.26 2.94 0.09
C LEU A 121 10.97 4.19 -0.45
N ARG A 122 10.21 5.29 -0.56
CA ARG A 122 10.74 6.58 -1.03
C ARG A 122 11.71 7.19 -0.03
N ALA A 123 11.34 7.24 1.25
CA ALA A 123 12.16 7.84 2.30
C ALA A 123 13.53 7.16 2.43
N TYR A 124 13.58 5.83 2.34
CA TYR A 124 14.78 5.08 2.72
C TYR A 124 15.57 4.47 1.56
N PHE A 125 14.96 4.29 0.37
CA PHE A 125 15.60 3.51 -0.70
C PHE A 125 15.62 4.17 -2.08
N LEU A 126 14.51 4.78 -2.52
CA LEU A 126 14.36 5.25 -3.90
C LEU A 126 14.43 6.77 -4.06
N GLY A 127 14.12 7.53 -3.00
CA GLY A 127 13.83 8.96 -3.11
C GLY A 127 12.45 9.23 -3.71
N GLU A 128 12.01 10.48 -3.65
CA GLU A 128 10.78 10.93 -4.32
C GLU A 128 11.01 10.97 -5.84
N PRO A 129 10.11 10.40 -6.67
CA PRO A 129 10.22 10.52 -8.12
C PRO A 129 9.99 11.96 -8.57
N ASP A 130 10.80 12.46 -9.52
CA ASP A 130 10.63 13.82 -10.09
C ASP A 130 9.24 14.04 -10.70
N ARG A 131 8.64 12.98 -11.26
CA ARG A 131 7.34 12.99 -11.93
C ARG A 131 6.56 11.71 -11.58
N PRO A 132 5.88 11.66 -10.43
CA PRO A 132 5.10 10.48 -10.03
C PRO A 132 4.01 10.16 -11.07
N ARG A 133 4.04 8.95 -11.65
CA ARG A 133 3.05 8.52 -12.66
C ARG A 133 2.08 7.44 -12.19
N LEU A 134 2.49 6.62 -11.22
CA LEU A 134 1.72 5.48 -10.75
C LEU A 134 0.97 5.82 -9.47
N HIS A 135 1.68 6.34 -8.48
CA HIS A 135 1.14 6.81 -7.21
C HIS A 135 1.34 8.33 -7.10
N PRO A 136 0.56 9.04 -6.26
CA PRO A 136 0.73 10.47 -6.02
C PRO A 136 2.11 10.86 -5.48
N SER A 137 2.37 12.17 -5.38
CA SER A 137 3.55 12.68 -4.68
C SER A 137 3.54 12.31 -3.19
N ALA A 138 4.71 12.30 -2.54
CA ALA A 138 4.80 11.98 -1.11
C ALA A 138 3.90 12.87 -0.25
N ASP A 139 3.87 14.18 -0.50
CA ASP A 139 3.00 15.13 0.23
C ASP A 139 1.52 14.76 0.09
N THR A 140 1.07 14.50 -1.14
CA THR A 140 -0.32 14.08 -1.42
C THR A 140 -0.65 12.72 -0.78
N LEU A 141 0.33 11.81 -0.77
CA LEU A 141 0.15 10.46 -0.24
C LEU A 141 0.13 10.46 1.29
N VAL A 142 0.94 11.30 1.94
CA VAL A 142 0.89 11.53 3.40
C VAL A 142 -0.49 12.06 3.80
N ASP A 143 -0.97 13.11 3.13
CA ASP A 143 -2.32 13.65 3.37
C ASP A 143 -3.39 12.58 3.15
N GLY A 144 -3.28 11.81 2.06
CA GLY A 144 -4.20 10.71 1.78
C GLY A 144 -4.22 9.65 2.87
N CYS A 145 -3.05 9.29 3.42
CA CYS A 145 -2.95 8.30 4.49
C CYS A 145 -3.56 8.79 5.81
N PHE A 146 -3.32 10.05 6.20
CA PHE A 146 -3.95 10.63 7.38
C PHE A 146 -5.48 10.72 7.22
N ASP A 147 -5.97 11.17 6.06
CA ASP A 147 -7.40 11.24 5.77
C ASP A 147 -8.05 9.85 5.81
N ALA A 148 -7.39 8.83 5.25
CA ALA A 148 -7.87 7.46 5.26
C ALA A 148 -7.96 6.89 6.68
N ALA A 149 -6.93 7.14 7.50
CA ALA A 149 -6.91 6.70 8.89
C ALA A 149 -8.00 7.39 9.72
N ALA A 150 -8.18 8.70 9.56
CA ALA A 150 -9.25 9.46 10.22
C ALA A 150 -10.63 8.95 9.78
N SER A 151 -10.83 8.71 8.48
CA SER A 151 -12.09 8.16 7.95
C SER A 151 -12.38 6.75 8.48
N LEU A 152 -11.38 5.89 8.58
CA LEU A 152 -11.53 4.55 9.18
C LEU A 152 -11.92 4.64 10.66
N ARG A 153 -11.29 5.53 11.44
CA ARG A 153 -11.64 5.74 12.86
C ARG A 153 -13.08 6.23 13.02
N ALA A 154 -13.51 7.17 12.19
CA ALA A 154 -14.86 7.70 12.22
C ALA A 154 -15.90 6.59 11.99
N VAL A 155 -15.70 5.74 10.99
CA VAL A 155 -16.63 4.64 10.69
C VAL A 155 -16.52 3.52 11.74
N ALA A 156 -15.36 3.36 12.39
CA ALA A 156 -15.19 2.36 13.45
C ALA A 156 -15.84 2.75 14.78
N ALA A 157 -16.03 4.05 15.05
CA ALA A 157 -16.63 4.57 16.27
C ALA A 157 -18.09 4.10 16.46
N ASP A 158 -18.82 3.88 15.36
CA ASP A 158 -20.26 3.58 15.37
C ASP A 158 -20.61 2.09 15.46
N GLY A 159 -19.64 1.17 15.57
CA GLY A 159 -19.99 -0.26 15.61
C GLY A 159 -18.89 -1.30 15.48
N GLY A 160 -17.61 -0.95 15.70
CA GLY A 160 -16.55 -1.97 15.79
C GLY A 160 -16.24 -2.66 14.47
N ILE A 161 -16.17 -1.94 13.35
CA ILE A 161 -15.90 -2.54 12.02
C ILE A 161 -14.55 -3.26 11.95
N LEU A 162 -13.56 -2.81 12.73
CA LEU A 162 -12.21 -3.36 12.79
C LEU A 162 -12.08 -4.38 13.93
N SER A 163 -11.42 -5.49 13.65
CA SER A 163 -11.01 -6.43 14.70
C SER A 163 -9.89 -5.85 15.57
N ALA A 164 -9.43 -6.62 16.56
CA ALA A 164 -8.21 -6.27 17.30
C ALA A 164 -6.99 -6.14 16.38
N ARG A 165 -6.83 -7.03 15.40
CA ARG A 165 -5.72 -6.98 14.43
C ARG A 165 -5.85 -5.79 13.48
N GLY A 166 -7.05 -5.51 12.97
CA GLY A 166 -7.28 -4.35 12.10
C GLY A 166 -7.00 -3.02 12.80
N ARG A 167 -7.43 -2.88 14.06
CA ARG A 167 -7.11 -1.71 14.90
C ARG A 167 -5.60 -1.59 15.12
N TYR A 168 -4.93 -2.69 15.47
CA TYR A 168 -3.48 -2.69 15.61
C TYR A 168 -2.77 -2.20 14.34
N LEU A 169 -3.16 -2.70 13.16
CA LEU A 169 -2.57 -2.28 11.89
C LEU A 169 -2.80 -0.80 11.58
N LEU A 170 -4.02 -0.30 11.82
CA LEU A 170 -4.35 1.12 11.68
C LEU A 170 -3.45 2.01 12.55
N GLU A 171 -3.38 1.70 13.85
CA GLU A 171 -2.60 2.49 14.81
C GLU A 171 -1.10 2.42 14.49
N ARG A 172 -0.58 1.22 14.18
CA ARG A 172 0.81 1.05 13.79
C ARG A 172 1.16 1.82 12.51
N SER A 173 0.21 1.91 11.57
CA SER A 173 0.38 2.68 10.33
C SER A 173 0.49 4.17 10.62
N LEU A 174 -0.30 4.70 11.55
CA LEU A 174 -0.26 6.10 11.96
C LEU A 174 1.06 6.46 12.66
N ASP A 175 1.54 5.61 13.55
CA ASP A 175 2.85 5.78 14.20
C ASP A 175 3.96 5.86 13.15
N THR A 176 3.94 4.92 12.21
CA THR A 176 4.94 4.84 11.13
C THR A 176 4.83 6.05 10.20
N LEU A 177 3.61 6.44 9.81
CA LEU A 177 3.36 7.60 8.97
C LEU A 177 3.86 8.90 9.60
N SER A 178 3.73 9.04 10.93
CA SER A 178 4.23 10.21 11.66
C SER A 178 5.76 10.29 11.64
N ILE A 179 6.45 9.16 11.70
CA ILE A 179 7.92 9.12 11.55
C ILE A 179 8.30 9.46 10.10
N LEU A 180 7.65 8.84 9.12
CA LEU A 180 7.95 9.07 7.71
C LEU A 180 7.70 10.51 7.26
N SER A 181 6.64 11.16 7.75
CA SER A 181 6.37 12.56 7.40
C SER A 181 7.46 13.49 7.93
N MET A 182 8.01 13.21 9.11
CA MET A 182 9.17 13.93 9.65
C MET A 182 10.42 13.70 8.81
N ASP A 183 10.74 12.45 8.47
CA ASP A 183 11.94 12.09 7.70
C ASP A 183 11.91 12.65 6.27
N LEU A 184 10.72 12.78 5.68
CA LEU A 184 10.50 13.40 4.38
C LEU A 184 10.47 14.94 4.43
N GLY A 185 10.58 15.55 5.61
CA GLY A 185 10.45 16.99 5.79
C GLY A 185 9.05 17.54 5.51
N LEU A 186 8.04 16.67 5.50
CA LEU A 186 6.63 16.98 5.25
C LEU A 186 5.95 17.30 6.59
N HIS A 187 6.23 18.49 7.12
CA HIS A 187 5.65 18.94 8.38
C HIS A 187 4.25 19.55 8.17
N ARG A 188 3.17 18.85 8.57
CA ARG A 188 1.90 19.50 8.95
C ARG A 188 1.19 18.82 10.13
N ARG A 189 0.58 19.71 10.93
CA ARG A 189 -0.30 19.58 12.11
C ARG A 189 -0.59 18.13 12.55
N ALA A 190 -0.03 17.75 13.69
CA ALA A 190 -0.60 16.71 14.53
C ALA A 190 -2.12 16.90 14.54
N CYS A 191 -2.86 15.90 14.05
CA CYS A 191 -4.30 15.85 14.20
C CYS A 191 -4.58 15.86 15.70
N SER A 192 -4.96 17.03 16.22
CA SER A 192 -5.49 17.19 17.56
C SER A 192 -6.92 16.66 17.57
N GLY A 193 -7.16 15.57 18.30
CA GLY A 193 -8.49 15.09 18.69
C GLY A 193 -9.01 13.94 17.86
#